data_AF-A0A8T3R7B9-F1
#
_entry.id   AF-A0A8T3R7B9-F1
#
_cell.length_a   1.000
_cell.length_b   1.000
_cell.length_c   1.000
_cell.angle_alpha   90.00
_cell.angle_beta   90.00
_cell.angle_gamma   90.00
#
_symmetry.space_group_name_H-M   'P 1'
#
loop_
_entity.id
_entity.type
_entity.pdbx_description
1 polymer ?
#
loop_
_entity_poly.entity_id
_entity_poly.type
_entity_poly.pdbx_seq_one_letter_code
_entity_poly.pdbx_strand_id
1 'polypeptide(L)'
;MAIDQVQAQLDERVREAGPLERMRLHAELYGQAFDLVWAQADAAGAMTELQRARFLLRRLYPDLEGPRLESIMTRLAVEWDAGAWTGFRRRE
;
A
#
# COMPACT_ATOMS: atom_id res chain seq x y z
N MET A 1 -12.55 21.39 0.16
CA MET A 1 -12.42 20.79 -1.19
C MET A 1 -13.18 19.46 -1.21
N ALA A 2 -13.39 18.84 -2.39
CA ALA A 2 -14.11 17.56 -2.50
C ALA A 2 -13.48 16.44 -1.64
N ILE A 3 -12.16 16.44 -1.50
CA ILE A 3 -11.41 15.48 -0.67
C ILE A 3 -11.79 15.61 0.82
N ASP A 4 -11.84 16.84 1.33
CA ASP A 4 -12.19 17.08 2.75
C ASP A 4 -13.61 16.61 3.07
N GLN A 5 -14.53 16.74 2.12
CA GLN A 5 -15.91 16.25 2.26
C GLN A 5 -15.97 14.72 2.30
N VAL A 6 -15.22 14.05 1.43
CA VAL A 6 -15.12 12.57 1.42
C VAL A 6 -14.50 12.07 2.72
N GLN A 7 -13.44 12.73 3.21
CA GLN A 7 -12.82 12.38 4.49
C GLN A 7 -13.82 12.52 5.64
N ALA A 8 -14.55 13.64 5.71
CA ALA A 8 -15.53 13.86 6.77
C ALA A 8 -16.66 12.80 6.76
N GLN A 9 -17.12 12.39 5.59
CA GLN A 9 -18.11 11.32 5.45
C GLN A 9 -17.55 9.96 5.91
N LEU A 10 -16.29 9.67 5.61
CA LEU A 10 -15.64 8.45 6.05
C LEU A 10 -15.46 8.43 7.57
N ASP A 11 -15.05 9.56 8.16
CA ASP A 11 -14.88 9.71 9.59
C ASP A 11 -16.20 9.50 10.34
N GLU A 12 -17.32 10.01 9.80
CA GLU A 12 -18.65 9.77 10.36
C GLU A 12 -19.02 8.28 10.32
N ARG A 13 -18.84 7.64 9.15
CA ARG A 13 -19.07 6.19 9.00
C ARG A 13 -18.26 5.36 10.00
N VAL A 14 -17.01 5.74 10.28
CA VAL A 14 -16.15 5.04 11.25
C VAL A 14 -16.64 5.28 12.69
N ARG A 15 -17.12 6.49 13.01
CA ARG A 15 -17.66 6.82 14.34
C ARG A 15 -18.95 6.06 14.63
N GLU A 16 -19.83 5.94 13.64
CA GLU A 16 -21.11 5.22 13.76
C GLU A 16 -20.96 3.70 13.72
N ALA A 17 -19.91 3.17 13.09
CA ALA A 17 -19.70 1.73 12.91
C ALA A 17 -19.34 0.97 14.20
N GLY A 18 -19.96 -0.19 14.38
CA GLY A 18 -19.56 -1.17 15.40
C GLY A 18 -18.20 -1.82 15.10
N PRO A 19 -17.60 -2.59 16.04
CA PRO A 19 -16.29 -3.19 15.86
C PRO A 19 -16.13 -4.04 14.59
N LEU A 20 -17.11 -4.89 14.27
CA LEU A 20 -17.08 -5.73 13.07
C LEU A 20 -17.20 -4.93 11.77
N GLU A 21 -18.00 -3.87 11.78
CA GLU A 21 -18.17 -2.98 10.63
C GLU A 21 -16.90 -2.18 10.37
N ARG A 22 -16.23 -1.71 11.44
CA ARG A 22 -14.91 -1.06 11.31
C ARG A 22 -13.86 -2.00 10.74
N MET A 23 -13.85 -3.28 11.15
CA MET A 23 -12.93 -4.27 10.56
C MET A 23 -13.19 -4.47 9.06
N ARG A 24 -14.47 -4.57 8.66
CA ARG A 24 -14.84 -4.70 7.24
C ARG A 24 -14.46 -3.45 6.44
N LEU A 25 -14.79 -2.27 6.98
CA LEU A 25 -14.45 -0.98 6.36
C LEU A 25 -12.94 -0.82 6.21
N HIS A 26 -12.15 -1.19 7.22
CA HIS A 26 -10.70 -1.20 7.12
C HIS A 26 -10.21 -2.12 5.99
N ALA A 27 -10.74 -3.34 5.91
CA ALA A 27 -10.35 -4.29 4.86
C ALA A 27 -10.71 -3.78 3.45
N GLU A 28 -11.86 -3.13 3.31
CA GLU A 28 -12.31 -2.51 2.06
C GLU A 28 -11.37 -1.36 1.65
N LEU A 29 -11.14 -0.39 2.54
CA LEU A 29 -10.27 0.75 2.30
C LEU A 29 -8.83 0.33 2.02
N TYR A 30 -8.33 -0.67 2.76
CA TYR A 30 -7.01 -1.23 2.53
C TYR A 30 -6.90 -1.83 1.12
N GLY A 31 -7.95 -2.55 0.67
CA GLY A 31 -8.03 -3.07 -0.69
C GLY A 31 -8.00 -1.95 -1.74
N GLN A 32 -8.86 -0.94 -1.57
CA GLN A 32 -8.92 0.19 -2.49
C GLN A 32 -7.60 0.96 -2.56
N ALA A 33 -6.95 1.19 -1.41
CA ALA A 33 -5.63 1.82 -1.35
C ALA A 33 -4.59 0.99 -2.10
N PHE A 34 -4.60 -0.34 -1.91
CA PHE A 34 -3.69 -1.23 -2.61
C PHE A 34 -3.87 -1.15 -4.14
N ASP A 35 -5.11 -1.19 -4.62
CA ASP A 35 -5.41 -1.12 -6.05
C ASP A 35 -5.01 0.23 -6.66
N LEU A 36 -5.27 1.33 -5.95
CA LEU A 36 -4.86 2.68 -6.36
C LEU A 36 -3.35 2.84 -6.43
N VAL A 37 -2.61 2.24 -5.50
CA VAL A 37 -1.15 2.31 -5.48
C VAL A 37 -0.56 1.48 -6.62
N TRP A 38 -1.14 0.33 -6.96
CA TRP A 38 -0.77 -0.43 -8.15
C TRP A 38 -1.04 0.33 -9.44
N ALA A 39 -2.21 0.96 -9.57
CA ALA A 39 -2.52 1.80 -10.73
C ALA A 39 -1.53 2.97 -10.88
N GLN A 40 -1.07 3.55 -9.77
CA GLN A 40 -0.02 4.58 -9.79
C GLN A 40 1.34 4.02 -10.23
N ALA A 41 1.69 2.80 -9.81
CA ALA A 41 2.91 2.14 -10.26
C ALA A 41 2.87 1.86 -11.76
N ASP A 42 1.72 1.38 -12.27
CA ASP A 42 1.48 1.15 -13.69
C ASP A 42 1.63 2.46 -14.50
N ALA A 43 1.07 3.56 -13.99
CA ALA A 43 1.14 4.87 -14.63
C ALA A 43 2.54 5.50 -14.61
N ALA A 44 3.36 5.17 -13.61
CA ALA A 44 4.73 5.69 -13.49
C ALA A 44 5.70 5.06 -14.50
N GLY A 45 5.31 3.97 -15.18
CA GLY A 45 6.08 3.35 -16.26
C GLY A 45 6.91 2.14 -15.81
N ALA A 46 7.85 1.73 -16.67
CA ALA A 46 8.62 0.51 -16.45
C ALA A 46 9.54 0.61 -15.23
N MET A 47 9.46 -0.39 -14.34
CA MET A 47 10.27 -0.52 -13.14
C MET A 47 10.77 -1.95 -12.99
N THR A 48 11.97 -2.12 -12.43
CA THR A 48 12.38 -3.42 -11.87
C THR A 48 11.52 -3.78 -10.67
N GLU A 49 11.51 -5.05 -10.26
CA GLU A 49 10.68 -5.44 -9.12
C GLU A 49 11.11 -4.82 -7.79
N LEU A 50 12.40 -4.57 -7.60
CA LEU A 50 12.89 -3.84 -6.42
C LEU A 50 12.48 -2.35 -6.47
N GLN A 51 12.49 -1.72 -7.64
CA GLN A 51 11.99 -0.36 -7.80
C GLN A 51 10.49 -0.28 -7.51
N ARG A 52 9.72 -1.23 -8.06
CA ARG A 52 8.28 -1.33 -7.81
C ARG A 52 8.00 -1.57 -6.33
N ALA A 53 8.70 -2.49 -5.69
CA ALA A 53 8.53 -2.76 -4.26
C ALA A 53 8.77 -1.52 -3.41
N ARG A 54 9.83 -0.76 -3.71
CA ARG A 54 10.11 0.50 -3.03
C ARG A 54 8.99 1.52 -3.25
N PHE A 55 8.50 1.64 -4.48
CA PHE A 55 7.39 2.53 -4.83
C PHE A 55 6.12 2.18 -4.02
N LEU A 56 5.71 0.91 -4.04
CA LEU A 56 4.52 0.43 -3.34
C LEU A 56 4.65 0.66 -1.82
N LEU A 57 5.79 0.32 -1.23
CA LEU A 57 6.04 0.47 0.21
C LEU A 57 5.93 1.94 0.66
N ARG A 58 6.56 2.87 -0.06
CA ARG A 58 6.49 4.31 0.29
C ARG A 58 5.09 4.88 0.18
N ARG A 59 4.26 4.34 -0.72
CA ARG A 59 2.90 4.85 -0.95
C ARG A 59 1.89 4.28 0.03
N LEU A 60 2.03 3.00 0.40
CA LEU A 60 1.17 2.33 1.37
C LEU A 60 1.55 2.67 2.81
N TYR A 61 2.83 2.95 3.07
CA TYR A 61 3.35 3.27 4.39
C TYR A 61 4.20 4.54 4.31
N PRO A 62 3.58 5.74 4.32
CA PRO A 62 4.31 7.00 4.22
C PRO A 62 5.33 7.21 5.34
N ASP A 63 5.06 6.66 6.53
CA ASP A 63 5.96 6.73 7.69
C ASP A 63 7.11 5.70 7.61
N LEU A 64 7.10 4.80 6.62
CA LEU A 64 8.15 3.82 6.41
C LEU A 64 9.31 4.45 5.63
N GLU A 65 10.18 5.17 6.35
CA GLU A 65 11.31 5.87 5.75
C GLU A 65 12.65 5.53 6.41
N GLY A 66 13.72 6.05 5.79
CA GLY A 66 15.07 5.99 6.31
C GLY A 66 15.58 4.55 6.53
N PRO A 67 16.30 4.28 7.64
CA PRO A 67 16.97 3.00 7.86
C PRO A 67 16.04 1.79 7.82
N ARG A 68 14.77 1.97 8.20
CA ARG A 68 13.79 0.86 8.21
C ARG A 68 13.42 0.44 6.80
N LEU A 69 13.18 1.41 5.90
CA LEU A 69 12.93 1.12 4.49
C LEU A 69 14.15 0.46 3.85
N GLU A 70 15.37 0.97 4.10
CA GLU A 70 16.58 0.37 3.52
C GLU A 70 16.82 -1.07 3.98
N SER A 71 16.54 -1.37 5.26
CA SER A 71 16.65 -2.72 5.79
C SER A 71 15.70 -3.69 5.08
N ILE A 72 14.44 -3.28 4.87
CA ILE A 72 13.45 -4.05 4.11
C ILE A 72 13.92 -4.24 2.66
N MET A 73 14.37 -3.18 2.00
CA MET A 73 14.82 -3.25 0.60
C MET A 73 16.05 -4.14 0.43
N THR A 74 16.99 -4.10 1.39
CA THR A 74 18.16 -4.97 1.41
C THR A 74 17.74 -6.44 1.51
N ARG A 75 16.80 -6.75 2.41
CA ARG A 75 16.28 -8.11 2.54
C ARG A 75 15.56 -8.58 1.28
N LEU A 76 14.72 -7.74 0.68
CA LEU A 76 14.01 -8.07 -0.56
C LEU A 76 14.97 -8.31 -1.73
N ALA A 77 16.08 -7.57 -1.81
CA ALA A 77 17.11 -7.80 -2.82
C ALA A 77 17.76 -9.18 -2.66
N VAL A 78 18.11 -9.57 -1.43
CA VAL A 78 18.65 -10.91 -1.13
C VAL A 78 17.65 -12.01 -1.49
N GLU A 79 16.38 -11.85 -1.13
CA GLU A 79 15.33 -12.83 -1.45
C GLU A 79 15.04 -12.91 -2.96
N TRP A 80 15.14 -11.79 -3.68
CA TRP A 80 15.03 -11.74 -5.14
C TRP A 80 16.17 -12.48 -5.83
N ASP A 81 17.42 -12.21 -5.44
CA ASP A 81 18.61 -12.85 -6.03
C ASP A 81 18.62 -14.36 -5.77
N ALA A 82 18.09 -14.80 -4.62
CA ALA A 82 17.90 -16.20 -4.29
C ALA A 82 16.69 -16.86 -5.00
N GLY A 83 15.85 -16.08 -5.71
CA GLY A 83 14.60 -16.54 -6.31
C GLY A 83 13.52 -16.94 -5.30
N ALA A 84 13.72 -16.64 -4.01
CA ALA A 84 12.78 -16.96 -2.93
C ALA A 84 11.57 -16.00 -2.91
N TRP A 85 11.75 -14.80 -3.44
CA TRP A 85 10.70 -13.80 -3.60
C TRP A 85 10.65 -13.30 -5.05
N THR A 86 9.44 -13.18 -5.59
CA THR A 86 9.20 -12.88 -7.01
C THR A 86 8.39 -11.60 -7.22
N GLY A 87 8.40 -10.70 -6.23
CA GLY A 87 7.63 -9.45 -6.26
C GLY A 87 6.40 -9.48 -5.36
N PHE A 88 5.81 -8.31 -5.15
CA PHE A 88 4.52 -8.20 -4.47
C PHE A 88 3.40 -8.69 -5.39
N ARG A 89 2.45 -9.44 -4.81
CA ARG A 89 1.29 -9.95 -5.53
C ARG A 89 0.26 -8.83 -5.69
N ARG A 90 -0.25 -8.65 -6.91
CA ARG A 90 -1.48 -7.89 -7.15
C ARG A 90 -2.67 -8.74 -6.68
N ARG A 91 -3.75 -8.11 -6.23
CA ARG A 91 -5.02 -8.81 -5.99
C ARG A 91 -5.65 -9.08 -7.37
N GLU A 92 -6.10 -10.31 -7.59
CA GLU A 92 -6.88 -10.71 -8.77
C GLU A 92 -8.34 -10.29 -8.63
#